data_AF-A0A958XCN0-F1
#
_entry.id   AF-A0A958XCN0-F1
#
_cell.length_a   1.000
_cell.length_b   1.000
_cell.length_c   1.000
_cell.angle_alpha   90.00
_cell.angle_beta   90.00
_cell.angle_gamma   90.00
#
_symmetry.space_group_name_H-M   'P 1'
#
loop_
_entity.id
_entity.type
_entity.pdbx_description
1 polymer ?
#
loop_
_entity_poly.entity_id
_entity_poly.type
_entity_poly.pdbx_seq_one_letter_code
_entity_poly.pdbx_strand_id
1 'polypeptide(L)'
;KTVFFPIKSFLLPASLLIPLCLSGQLEQILQDPEVNWAAEIEITLPADPLANSNDEDRSAAMAVLKLNKSDQSLDRYISHSLNAKLWDIAENGDWEAYSNADLTRPLDIDELMNIVSGPDSIVTVDPDTYEEKVQLSWNTHPGPHDARFVKVRQLLTYNDEEALFSIRTLAIAPFTGNEEPRFWLKVPEEGPVDPDSMFVRPDFTWAVRYITNVSSPQVSDFQVLKDETGPIMDRFFDRIMGDTLVDIYETATDDEPLAGIRRQCVFSCTDSVSTFDPETYLEHVEIFYTELLPDQIVDLQLIEEIYWQDEDGLLYTRLVAVAPRYKSYYQEGQWFPRVGFYRRCDE
;
A
#
# COMPACT_ATOMS: atom_id res chain seq x y z
N LYS A 1 60.06 -37.59 21.50
CA LYS A 1 60.17 -36.21 20.96
C LYS A 1 58.85 -35.88 20.30
N THR A 2 57.98 -35.29 21.10
CA THR A 2 56.64 -34.82 20.78
C THR A 2 56.77 -33.56 19.93
N VAL A 3 56.06 -33.47 18.81
CA VAL A 3 55.86 -32.21 18.09
C VAL A 3 54.37 -32.12 17.77
N PHE A 4 53.65 -31.37 18.61
CA PHE A 4 52.29 -30.92 18.39
C PHE A 4 52.34 -29.66 17.53
N PHE A 5 51.61 -29.64 16.41
CA PHE A 5 51.33 -28.43 15.65
C PHE A 5 49.97 -27.86 16.08
N PRO A 6 49.85 -26.55 16.37
CA PRO A 6 48.57 -25.95 16.71
C PRO A 6 47.77 -25.61 15.44
N ILE A 7 46.54 -26.10 15.39
CA ILE A 7 45.54 -25.68 14.41
C ILE A 7 45.09 -24.27 14.80
N LYS A 8 45.40 -23.28 13.96
CA LYS A 8 44.89 -21.92 14.09
C LYS A 8 43.40 -21.93 13.75
N SER A 9 42.56 -21.71 14.75
CA SER A 9 41.14 -21.38 14.55
C SER A 9 41.06 -20.00 13.89
N PHE A 10 40.54 -19.96 12.67
CA PHE A 10 40.04 -18.72 12.06
C PHE A 10 38.67 -18.45 12.67
N LEU A 11 38.61 -17.46 13.56
CA LEU A 11 37.35 -16.84 13.96
C LEU A 11 36.92 -15.94 12.79
N LEU A 12 35.82 -16.32 12.13
CA LEU A 12 35.06 -15.43 11.25
C LEU A 12 34.56 -14.26 12.10
N PRO A 13 34.64 -13.01 11.61
CA PRO A 13 34.03 -11.89 12.30
C PRO A 13 32.51 -12.10 12.27
N ALA A 14 31.91 -12.11 13.46
CA ALA A 14 30.48 -12.02 13.65
C ALA A 14 29.97 -10.81 12.85
N SER A 15 29.12 -11.09 11.88
CA SER A 15 28.33 -10.11 11.17
C SER A 15 27.71 -9.15 12.20
N LEU A 16 28.01 -7.87 12.05
CA LEU A 16 27.28 -6.78 12.68
C LEU A 16 25.83 -6.87 12.23
N LEU A 17 25.01 -7.63 12.97
CA LEU A 17 23.57 -7.49 12.96
C LEU A 17 23.30 -6.14 13.63
N ILE A 18 23.10 -5.12 12.80
CA ILE A 18 22.42 -3.90 13.24
C ILE A 18 21.05 -4.37 13.74
N PRO A 19 20.71 -4.18 15.03
CA PRO A 19 19.36 -4.45 15.47
C PRO A 19 18.48 -3.40 14.81
N LEU A 20 17.86 -3.76 13.69
CA LEU A 20 16.65 -3.10 13.24
C LEU A 20 15.72 -3.13 14.45
N CYS A 21 15.39 -1.96 14.99
CA CYS A 21 14.38 -1.83 16.04
C CYS A 21 13.03 -2.12 15.38
N LEU A 22 12.79 -3.39 15.08
CA LEU A 22 11.48 -3.88 14.68
C LEU A 22 10.53 -3.59 15.85
N SER A 23 9.34 -3.09 15.55
CA SER A 23 8.32 -2.95 16.59
C SER A 23 8.00 -4.35 17.16
N GLY A 24 7.67 -4.42 18.45
CA GLY A 24 7.49 -5.70 19.13
C GLY A 24 6.43 -6.60 18.47
N GLN A 25 5.41 -6.01 17.85
CA GLN A 25 4.38 -6.78 17.15
C GLN A 25 4.76 -7.16 15.72
N LEU A 26 5.61 -6.37 15.02
CA LEU A 26 6.19 -6.80 13.75
C LEU A 26 7.03 -8.06 13.96
N GLU A 27 7.85 -8.09 15.02
CA GLU A 27 8.62 -9.28 15.37
C GLU A 27 7.70 -10.48 15.71
N GLN A 28 6.58 -10.25 16.41
CA GLN A 28 5.59 -11.30 16.68
C GLN A 28 4.97 -11.87 15.40
N ILE A 29 4.56 -11.02 14.45
CA ILE A 29 3.98 -11.46 13.17
C ILE A 29 5.01 -12.27 12.37
N LEU A 30 6.28 -11.86 12.37
CA LEU A 30 7.34 -12.60 11.67
C LEU A 30 7.65 -13.95 12.34
N GLN A 31 7.47 -14.05 13.66
CA GLN A 31 7.63 -15.29 14.42
C GLN A 31 6.41 -16.21 14.35
N ASP A 32 5.27 -15.73 13.84
CA ASP A 32 4.06 -16.52 13.69
C ASP A 32 4.31 -17.67 12.69
N PRO A 33 4.14 -18.94 13.09
CA PRO A 33 4.29 -20.09 12.20
C PRO A 33 3.23 -20.14 11.09
N GLU A 34 2.08 -19.48 11.24
CA GLU A 34 1.03 -19.42 10.21
C GLU A 34 1.37 -18.43 9.09
N VAL A 35 2.30 -17.50 9.33
CA VAL A 35 2.80 -16.57 8.32
C VAL A 35 4.02 -17.17 7.63
N ASN A 36 3.85 -17.73 6.43
CA ASN A 36 4.96 -18.36 5.69
C ASN A 36 5.79 -17.34 4.90
N TRP A 37 5.20 -16.18 4.62
CA TRP A 37 5.83 -15.11 3.88
C TRP A 37 5.37 -13.73 4.32
N ALA A 38 6.29 -12.77 4.32
CA ALA A 38 6.03 -11.39 4.65
C ALA A 38 6.96 -10.46 3.88
N ALA A 39 6.43 -9.36 3.37
CA ALA A 39 7.21 -8.29 2.77
C ALA A 39 6.65 -6.92 3.15
N GLU A 40 7.52 -5.93 3.19
CA GLU A 40 7.10 -4.53 3.26
C GLU A 40 6.86 -3.99 1.85
N ILE A 41 5.78 -3.23 1.73
CA ILE A 41 5.37 -2.55 0.50
C ILE A 41 5.09 -1.08 0.80
N GLU A 42 5.24 -0.23 -0.22
CA GLU A 42 4.90 1.19 -0.16
C GLU A 42 3.91 1.51 -1.28
N ILE A 43 2.78 2.13 -0.92
CA ILE A 43 1.74 2.53 -1.87
C ILE A 43 1.39 4.00 -1.69
N THR A 44 0.90 4.62 -2.77
CA THR A 44 0.42 6.01 -2.75
C THR A 44 -1.09 6.01 -2.98
N LEU A 45 -1.84 6.62 -2.06
CA LEU A 45 -3.30 6.67 -2.11
C LEU A 45 -3.78 8.13 -2.13
N PRO A 46 -4.88 8.44 -2.85
CA PRO A 46 -5.50 9.76 -2.80
C PRO A 46 -6.03 10.03 -1.39
N ALA A 47 -5.76 11.22 -0.85
CA ALA A 47 -6.06 11.52 0.56
C ALA A 47 -7.47 12.08 0.78
N ASP A 48 -8.04 12.75 -0.22
CA ASP A 48 -9.33 13.45 -0.12
C ASP A 48 -10.43 12.77 -0.95
N PRO A 49 -11.43 12.14 -0.32
CA PRO A 49 -12.52 11.48 -1.02
C PRO A 49 -13.38 12.42 -1.88
N LEU A 50 -13.49 13.70 -1.51
CA LEU A 50 -14.33 14.66 -2.22
C LEU A 50 -13.58 15.29 -3.39
N ALA A 51 -12.29 15.57 -3.22
CA ALA A 51 -11.46 16.13 -4.30
C ALA A 51 -11.17 15.11 -5.40
N ASN A 52 -10.96 13.83 -5.04
CA ASN A 52 -10.63 12.77 -5.99
C ASN A 52 -11.71 12.54 -7.06
N SER A 53 -12.97 12.90 -6.79
CA SER A 53 -14.06 12.79 -7.77
C SER A 53 -13.91 13.72 -8.98
N ASN A 54 -13.07 14.76 -8.88
CA ASN A 54 -12.88 15.78 -9.91
C ASN A 54 -11.57 15.64 -10.70
N ASP A 55 -10.64 14.78 -10.27
CA ASP A 55 -9.33 14.61 -10.89
C ASP A 55 -9.26 13.34 -11.74
N GLU A 56 -8.59 13.42 -12.89
CA GLU A 56 -8.31 12.26 -13.77
C GLU A 56 -7.19 11.35 -13.22
N ASP A 57 -6.99 11.29 -11.90
CA ASP A 57 -5.90 10.53 -11.32
C ASP A 57 -6.17 9.02 -11.39
N ARG A 58 -5.14 8.29 -11.83
CA ARG A 58 -5.15 6.84 -12.06
C ARG A 58 -4.38 6.06 -10.99
N SER A 59 -3.88 6.73 -9.94
CA SER A 59 -3.13 6.12 -8.82
C SER A 59 -3.94 4.99 -8.15
N ALA A 60 -5.11 5.31 -7.61
CA ALA A 60 -6.07 4.36 -7.05
C ALA A 60 -7.50 4.88 -7.24
N ALA A 61 -8.44 3.96 -7.45
CA ALA A 61 -9.86 4.32 -7.35
C ALA A 61 -10.25 4.37 -5.87
N MET A 62 -11.09 5.33 -5.49
CA MET A 62 -11.56 5.50 -4.11
C MET A 62 -13.08 5.58 -4.08
N ALA A 63 -13.68 4.82 -3.17
CA ALA A 63 -15.11 4.87 -2.87
C ALA A 63 -15.31 5.25 -1.40
N VAL A 64 -16.18 6.23 -1.16
CA VAL A 64 -16.56 6.62 0.19
C VAL A 64 -17.51 5.60 0.78
N LEU A 65 -17.17 5.04 1.94
CA LEU A 65 -18.04 4.13 2.67
C LEU A 65 -18.75 4.85 3.82
N LYS A 66 -18.06 5.78 4.49
CA LYS A 66 -18.59 6.53 5.64
C LYS A 66 -17.95 7.90 5.75
N LEU A 67 -18.76 8.93 5.93
CA LEU A 67 -18.36 10.30 6.27
C LEU A 67 -19.37 10.87 7.26
N ASN A 68 -19.19 10.53 8.52
CA ASN A 68 -20.02 10.98 9.63
C ASN A 68 -19.24 11.97 10.47
N LYS A 69 -19.25 13.26 10.11
CA LYS A 69 -18.78 14.30 11.04
C LYS A 69 -19.98 14.98 11.66
N SER A 70 -20.05 14.98 12.98
CA SER A 70 -20.92 15.90 13.70
C SER A 70 -20.26 17.28 13.67
N ASP A 71 -20.65 18.17 12.76
CA ASP A 71 -20.36 19.60 12.94
C ASP A 71 -21.66 20.41 12.85
N GLN A 72 -21.97 21.06 13.97
CA GLN A 72 -23.11 21.95 14.13
C GLN A 72 -22.70 23.42 14.02
N SER A 73 -21.43 23.71 13.69
CA SER A 73 -20.92 25.08 13.60
C SER A 73 -20.71 25.51 12.15
N LEU A 74 -21.37 26.62 11.76
CA LEU A 74 -21.29 27.23 10.43
C LEU A 74 -19.93 27.89 10.10
N ASP A 75 -18.96 27.82 11.01
CA ASP A 75 -17.78 28.70 11.03
C ASP A 75 -16.46 27.98 10.71
N ARG A 76 -16.49 26.67 10.43
CA ARG A 76 -15.29 25.89 10.08
C ARG A 76 -15.45 25.23 8.72
N TYR A 77 -14.47 25.43 7.84
CA TYR A 77 -14.30 24.61 6.65
C TYR A 77 -13.96 23.18 7.09
N ILE A 78 -14.84 22.23 6.81
CA ILE A 78 -14.64 20.83 7.20
C ILE A 78 -13.79 20.16 6.12
N SER A 79 -12.52 19.91 6.42
CA SER A 79 -11.70 19.04 5.59
C SER A 79 -12.09 17.57 5.85
N HIS A 80 -12.44 16.86 4.78
CA HIS A 80 -12.66 15.41 4.80
C HIS A 80 -11.41 14.62 4.34
N SER A 81 -10.31 15.33 4.08
CA SER A 81 -9.04 14.73 3.70
C SER A 81 -8.40 14.01 4.88
N LEU A 82 -7.88 12.80 4.61
CA LEU A 82 -7.06 12.07 5.58
C LEU A 82 -5.84 12.88 5.99
N ASN A 83 -5.26 13.69 5.08
CA ASN A 83 -4.13 14.55 5.41
C ASN A 83 -4.45 15.56 6.51
N ALA A 84 -5.66 16.12 6.54
CA ALA A 84 -6.02 17.03 7.64
C ALA A 84 -5.99 16.32 9.00
N LYS A 85 -6.48 15.08 9.06
CA LYS A 85 -6.43 14.25 10.27
C LYS A 85 -4.99 13.92 10.67
N LEU A 86 -4.13 13.57 9.71
CA LEU A 86 -2.72 13.29 9.96
C LEU A 86 -1.94 14.54 10.42
N TRP A 87 -2.28 15.72 9.89
CA TRP A 87 -1.72 16.99 10.35
C TRP A 87 -2.11 17.28 11.80
N ASP A 88 -3.39 17.13 12.15
CA ASP A 88 -3.85 17.33 13.53
C ASP A 88 -3.09 16.41 14.51
N ILE A 89 -2.91 15.13 14.15
CA ILE A 89 -2.12 14.16 14.92
C ILE A 89 -0.65 14.59 15.06
N ALA A 90 -0.04 15.07 13.97
CA ALA A 90 1.35 15.52 13.98
C ALA A 90 1.54 16.78 14.84
N GLU A 91 0.67 17.76 14.73
CA GLU A 91 0.73 19.01 15.51
C GLU A 91 0.51 18.77 17.01
N ASN A 92 -0.38 17.85 17.36
CA ASN A 92 -0.62 17.48 18.76
C ASN A 92 0.48 16.58 19.34
N GLY A 93 1.28 15.93 18.48
CA GLY A 93 2.29 14.95 18.89
C GLY A 93 1.65 13.65 19.40
N ASP A 94 0.47 13.30 18.90
CA ASP A 94 -0.28 12.11 19.35
C ASP A 94 0.38 10.81 18.86
N TRP A 95 1.04 10.85 17.70
CA TRP A 95 1.78 9.72 17.12
C TRP A 95 3.28 10.03 17.02
N GLU A 96 4.11 8.99 17.08
CA GLU A 96 5.57 9.11 16.89
C GLU A 96 5.89 9.48 15.43
N ALA A 97 6.60 10.59 15.23
CA ALA A 97 7.02 11.06 13.92
C ALA A 97 8.47 10.68 13.60
N TYR A 98 8.74 10.43 12.32
CA TYR A 98 10.02 9.97 11.80
C TYR A 98 10.38 10.71 10.51
N SER A 99 11.67 10.82 10.22
CA SER A 99 12.13 11.48 8.98
C SER A 99 12.03 10.60 7.73
N ASN A 100 11.81 9.29 7.91
CA ASN A 100 11.86 8.30 6.84
C ASN A 100 10.88 7.15 7.07
N ALA A 101 10.50 6.48 5.98
CA ALA A 101 9.52 5.40 5.95
C ALA A 101 9.93 4.18 6.77
N ASP A 102 11.24 3.90 6.91
CA ASP A 102 11.75 2.75 7.69
C ASP A 102 11.68 2.98 9.20
N LEU A 103 11.20 4.13 9.66
CA LEU A 103 11.06 4.48 11.08
C LEU A 103 12.37 4.38 11.87
N THR A 104 13.50 4.69 11.23
CA THR A 104 14.84 4.56 11.86
C THR A 104 15.35 5.84 12.50
N ARG A 105 14.89 7.01 12.03
CA ARG A 105 15.22 8.31 12.64
C ARG A 105 13.95 9.00 13.16
N PRO A 106 13.69 8.93 14.48
CA PRO A 106 12.59 9.68 15.08
C PRO A 106 12.89 11.18 14.99
N LEU A 107 11.83 11.96 14.84
CA LEU A 107 11.84 13.42 14.91
C LEU A 107 11.45 13.84 16.32
N ASP A 108 12.16 14.81 16.89
CA ASP A 108 11.66 15.47 18.09
C ASP A 108 10.54 16.46 17.73
N ILE A 109 9.81 16.92 18.76
CA ILE A 109 8.66 17.80 18.56
C ILE A 109 9.07 19.14 17.92
N ASP A 110 10.25 19.67 18.23
CA ASP A 110 10.70 20.95 17.69
C ASP A 110 11.06 20.80 16.19
N GLU A 111 11.71 19.70 15.81
CA GLU A 111 12.01 19.35 14.41
C GLU A 111 10.72 19.12 13.62
N LEU A 112 9.77 18.36 14.18
CA LEU A 112 8.46 18.14 13.56
C LEU A 112 7.68 19.44 13.38
N MET A 113 7.61 20.29 14.40
CA MET A 113 6.89 21.57 14.32
C MET A 113 7.56 22.53 13.34
N ASN A 114 8.88 22.46 13.15
CA ASN A 114 9.56 23.20 12.09
C ASN A 114 9.19 22.69 10.68
N ILE A 115 8.92 21.39 10.51
CA ILE A 115 8.48 20.82 9.24
C ILE A 115 7.02 21.17 8.95
N VAL A 116 6.16 21.06 9.97
CA VAL A 116 4.70 21.22 9.85
C VAL A 116 4.29 22.69 9.83
N SER A 117 4.89 23.51 10.69
CA SER A 117 4.46 24.88 11.00
C SER A 117 5.63 25.89 11.08
N GLY A 118 6.83 25.51 10.64
CA GLY A 118 8.02 26.34 10.78
C GLY A 118 7.97 27.61 9.96
N PRO A 119 8.48 28.75 10.47
CA PRO A 119 8.64 29.95 9.66
C PRO A 119 9.79 29.75 8.67
N ASP A 120 9.56 30.10 7.40
CA ASP A 120 10.65 30.31 6.44
C ASP A 120 11.16 31.75 6.58
N SER A 121 12.47 31.96 6.40
CA SER A 121 13.05 33.30 6.47
C SER A 121 13.38 33.80 5.06
N ILE A 122 12.68 34.83 4.61
CA ILE A 122 12.99 35.53 3.37
C ILE A 122 13.97 36.65 3.72
N VAL A 123 15.22 36.51 3.27
CA VAL A 123 16.23 37.56 3.39
C VAL A 123 16.14 38.45 2.15
N THR A 124 15.72 39.70 2.33
CA THR A 124 15.72 40.71 1.28
C THR A 124 16.83 41.72 1.54
N VAL A 125 17.63 42.01 0.51
CA VAL A 125 18.68 43.03 0.58
C VAL A 125 18.17 44.28 -0.14
N ASP A 126 18.13 45.41 0.56
CA ASP A 126 17.81 46.69 -0.07
C ASP A 126 18.95 47.08 -1.03
N PRO A 127 18.69 47.22 -2.35
CA PRO A 127 19.74 47.42 -3.33
C PRO A 127 20.41 48.80 -3.24
N ASP A 128 19.77 49.77 -2.60
CA ASP A 128 20.27 51.14 -2.49
C ASP A 128 21.01 51.38 -1.17
N THR A 129 20.58 50.75 -0.08
CA THR A 129 21.19 50.91 1.25
C THR A 129 22.06 49.73 1.67
N TYR A 130 21.98 48.60 0.95
CA TYR A 130 22.60 47.32 1.30
C TYR A 130 22.23 46.80 2.69
N GLU A 131 21.10 47.26 3.26
CA GLU A 131 20.59 46.75 4.53
C GLU A 131 19.85 45.43 4.29
N GLU A 132 20.21 44.41 5.07
CA GLU A 132 19.52 43.13 5.11
C GLU A 132 18.25 43.23 5.95
N LYS A 133 17.10 42.90 5.38
CA LYS A 133 15.82 42.72 6.07
C LYS A 133 15.44 41.25 6.03
N VAL A 134 15.45 40.63 7.21
CA VAL A 134 14.94 39.27 7.41
C VAL A 134 13.44 39.36 7.69
N GLN A 135 12.62 38.79 6.83
CA GLN A 135 11.19 38.63 7.05
C GLN A 135 10.89 37.16 7.32
N LEU A 136 10.19 36.88 8.41
CA LEU A 136 9.67 35.54 8.70
C LEU A 136 8.33 35.38 7.97
N SER A 137 8.29 34.44 7.02
CA SER A 137 7.09 33.99 6.32
C SER A 137 6.60 32.70 6.96
N TRP A 138 5.38 32.73 7.51
CA TRP A 138 4.76 31.56 8.16
C TRP A 138 3.95 30.70 7.19
N ASN A 139 3.87 31.08 5.91
CA ASN A 139 2.90 30.52 4.93
C ASN A 139 3.57 29.79 3.76
N THR A 140 4.81 29.32 3.95
CA THR A 140 5.65 28.77 2.89
C THR A 140 5.72 27.24 2.90
N HIS A 141 5.19 26.60 3.95
CA HIS A 141 5.11 25.15 4.07
C HIS A 141 3.75 24.65 3.53
N PRO A 142 3.72 23.54 2.77
CA PRO A 142 2.48 23.00 2.24
C PRO A 142 1.57 22.61 3.41
N GLY A 143 0.36 23.17 3.41
CA GLY A 143 -0.65 22.82 4.39
C GLY A 143 -1.29 21.47 4.05
N PRO A 144 -2.19 20.96 4.92
CA PRO A 144 -2.89 19.70 4.69
C PRO A 144 -3.70 19.68 3.38
N HIS A 145 -4.08 20.85 2.86
CA HIS A 145 -4.81 20.99 1.59
C HIS A 145 -3.92 20.92 0.34
N ASP A 146 -2.61 21.15 0.48
CA ASP A 146 -1.65 21.06 -0.61
C ASP A 146 -1.18 19.61 -0.82
N ALA A 147 -1.28 18.78 0.21
CA ALA A 147 -1.02 17.34 0.13
C ALA A 147 -2.25 16.62 -0.45
N ARG A 148 -2.13 16.15 -1.69
CA ARG A 148 -3.22 15.44 -2.41
C ARG A 148 -3.26 13.94 -2.12
N PHE A 149 -2.14 13.40 -1.65
CA PHE A 149 -1.91 11.98 -1.46
C PHE A 149 -1.48 11.68 -0.04
N VAL A 150 -1.57 10.41 0.31
CA VAL A 150 -0.83 9.80 1.41
C VAL A 150 0.08 8.73 0.83
N LYS A 151 1.31 8.67 1.32
CA LYS A 151 2.14 7.47 1.18
C LYS A 151 1.91 6.57 2.37
N VAL A 152 1.79 5.29 2.13
CA VAL A 152 1.50 4.27 3.15
C VAL A 152 2.54 3.17 3.03
N ARG A 153 3.23 2.88 4.13
CA ARG A 153 4.11 1.72 4.25
C ARG A 153 3.38 0.63 5.02
N GLN A 154 3.31 -0.56 4.43
CA GLN A 154 2.53 -1.66 4.94
C GLN A 154 3.34 -2.95 4.95
N LEU A 155 3.04 -3.82 5.91
CA LEU A 155 3.45 -5.20 5.92
C LEU A 155 2.37 -6.03 5.21
N LEU A 156 2.72 -6.68 4.11
CA LEU A 156 1.90 -7.65 3.42
C LEU A 156 2.38 -9.04 3.82
N THR A 157 1.50 -9.88 4.36
CA THR A 157 1.80 -11.26 4.75
C THR A 157 0.96 -12.25 3.98
N TYR A 158 1.40 -13.50 3.92
CA TYR A 158 0.70 -14.60 3.28
C TYR A 158 0.74 -15.88 4.12
N ASN A 159 -0.41 -16.55 4.20
CA ASN A 159 -0.60 -17.86 4.81
C ASN A 159 -0.79 -18.91 3.70
N ASP A 160 0.12 -19.89 3.62
CA ASP A 160 0.10 -20.93 2.60
C ASP A 160 -1.11 -21.89 2.75
N GLU A 161 -1.57 -22.13 3.98
CA GLU A 161 -2.68 -23.06 4.26
C GLU A 161 -4.03 -22.48 3.81
N GLU A 162 -4.31 -21.23 4.17
CA GLU A 162 -5.58 -20.55 3.86
C GLU A 162 -5.60 -19.88 2.48
N ALA A 163 -4.43 -19.77 1.85
CA ALA A 163 -4.25 -19.00 0.61
C ALA A 163 -4.72 -17.55 0.76
N LEU A 164 -4.38 -16.95 1.90
CA LEU A 164 -4.85 -15.62 2.30
C LEU A 164 -3.69 -14.66 2.46
N PHE A 165 -3.87 -13.47 1.89
CA PHE A 165 -3.05 -12.32 2.20
C PHE A 165 -3.67 -11.53 3.35
N SER A 166 -2.83 -10.91 4.16
CA SER A 166 -3.27 -9.91 5.13
C SER A 166 -2.34 -8.72 5.11
N ILE A 167 -2.86 -7.55 5.49
CA ILE A 167 -2.12 -6.30 5.46
C ILE A 167 -2.12 -5.62 6.80
N ARG A 168 -1.03 -4.92 7.08
CA ARG A 168 -0.91 -4.09 8.26
C ARG A 168 -0.17 -2.80 7.95
N THR A 169 -0.78 -1.67 8.27
CA THR A 169 -0.14 -0.37 8.11
C THR A 169 0.90 -0.14 9.20
N LEU A 170 2.13 0.14 8.80
CA LEU A 170 3.26 0.41 9.70
C LEU A 170 3.47 1.92 9.86
N ALA A 171 3.42 2.64 8.75
CA ALA A 171 3.64 4.07 8.71
C ALA A 171 2.79 4.74 7.62
N ILE A 172 2.42 5.99 7.85
CA ILE A 172 1.68 6.80 6.90
C ILE A 172 2.24 8.22 6.89
N ALA A 173 2.27 8.83 5.72
CA ALA A 173 2.83 10.15 5.54
C ALA A 173 1.99 10.95 4.55
N PRO A 174 1.74 12.23 4.85
CA PRO A 174 1.18 13.11 3.85
C PRO A 174 2.12 13.35 2.68
N PHE A 175 1.59 13.39 1.46
CA PHE A 175 2.37 13.43 0.24
C PHE A 175 1.76 14.39 -0.80
N THR A 176 2.60 15.24 -1.39
CA THR A 176 2.18 16.24 -2.38
C THR A 176 2.12 15.66 -3.80
N GLY A 177 2.79 14.54 -4.06
CA GLY A 177 2.93 13.93 -5.39
C GLY A 177 4.25 14.25 -6.10
N ASN A 178 5.00 15.26 -5.64
CA ASN A 178 6.21 15.75 -6.33
C ASN A 178 7.51 15.50 -5.54
N GLU A 179 7.46 15.63 -4.21
CA GLU A 179 8.61 15.49 -3.31
C GLU A 179 8.34 14.36 -2.33
N GLU A 180 9.38 13.61 -1.94
CA GLU A 180 9.28 12.60 -0.88
C GLU A 180 8.62 13.19 0.39
N PRO A 181 7.85 12.39 1.15
CA PRO A 181 7.21 12.89 2.36
C PRO A 181 8.23 13.44 3.34
N ARG A 182 7.91 14.61 3.91
CA ARG A 182 8.82 15.34 4.80
C ARG A 182 8.90 14.72 6.20
N PHE A 183 7.85 14.02 6.60
CA PHE A 183 7.78 13.25 7.82
C PHE A 183 6.87 12.05 7.61
N TRP A 184 7.08 11.01 8.41
CA TRP A 184 6.28 9.80 8.47
C TRP A 184 5.75 9.64 9.87
N LEU A 185 4.46 9.33 10.00
CA LEU A 185 3.86 9.00 11.28
C LEU A 185 3.81 7.48 11.41
N LYS A 186 4.34 6.96 12.50
CA LYS A 186 4.20 5.55 12.85
C LYS A 186 2.77 5.29 13.30
N VAL A 187 2.10 4.35 12.63
CA VAL A 187 0.72 3.99 12.99
C VAL A 187 0.75 3.21 14.31
N PRO A 188 -0.05 3.59 15.32
CA PRO A 188 -0.13 2.87 16.58
C PRO A 188 -0.48 1.40 16.41
N GLU A 189 0.04 0.58 17.30
CA GLU A 189 -0.28 -0.84 17.34
C GLU A 189 -1.66 -1.04 17.98
N GLU A 190 -2.61 -1.56 17.19
CA GLU A 190 -3.99 -1.77 17.63
C GLU A 190 -4.32 -3.26 17.81
N GLY A 191 -5.29 -3.53 18.70
CA GLY A 191 -5.86 -4.86 18.86
C GLY A 191 -6.82 -5.21 17.72
N PRO A 192 -7.18 -6.50 17.55
CA PRO A 192 -8.12 -6.91 16.53
C PRO A 192 -9.49 -6.26 16.79
N VAL A 193 -10.00 -5.57 15.78
CA VAL A 193 -11.36 -5.03 15.78
C VAL A 193 -12.13 -5.71 14.65
N ASP A 194 -13.33 -6.19 14.97
CA ASP A 194 -14.24 -6.75 13.98
C ASP A 194 -14.59 -5.67 12.94
N PRO A 195 -14.16 -5.84 11.67
CA PRO A 195 -14.36 -4.82 10.64
C PRO A 195 -15.84 -4.52 10.39
N ASP A 196 -16.72 -5.53 10.49
CA ASP A 196 -18.15 -5.35 10.22
C ASP A 196 -18.80 -4.48 11.29
N SER A 197 -18.22 -4.46 12.49
CA SER A 197 -18.64 -3.56 13.57
C SER A 197 -18.26 -2.10 13.31
N MET A 198 -17.16 -1.82 12.60
CA MET A 198 -16.63 -0.46 12.38
C MET A 198 -17.61 0.43 11.61
N PHE A 199 -18.35 -0.14 10.66
CA PHE A 199 -19.37 0.60 9.91
C PHE A 199 -20.51 1.09 10.80
N VAL A 200 -20.92 0.27 11.77
CA VAL A 200 -22.08 0.55 12.62
C VAL A 200 -21.72 1.45 13.80
N ARG A 201 -20.49 1.36 14.31
CA ARG A 201 -20.09 2.14 15.49
C ARG A 201 -19.99 3.64 15.18
N PRO A 202 -20.47 4.53 16.07
CA PRO A 202 -20.54 5.98 15.81
C PRO A 202 -19.20 6.73 15.93
N ASP A 203 -18.22 6.15 16.63
CA ASP A 203 -16.87 6.67 16.85
C ASP A 203 -15.98 6.59 15.61
N PHE A 204 -16.24 5.65 14.71
CA PHE A 204 -15.69 5.63 13.37
C PHE A 204 -16.42 6.66 12.49
N THR A 205 -15.75 7.76 12.17
CA THR A 205 -16.37 8.90 11.48
C THR A 205 -16.00 8.98 10.01
N TRP A 206 -14.96 8.27 9.59
CA TRP A 206 -14.46 8.30 8.22
C TRP A 206 -14.05 6.90 7.81
N ALA A 207 -14.51 6.46 6.64
CA ALA A 207 -14.10 5.19 6.04
C ALA A 207 -14.16 5.28 4.51
N VAL A 208 -13.15 4.73 3.86
CA VAL A 208 -13.04 4.67 2.40
C VAL A 208 -12.51 3.32 1.95
N ARG A 209 -12.87 2.93 0.73
CA ARG A 209 -12.32 1.77 0.04
C ARG A 209 -11.44 2.23 -1.10
N TYR A 210 -10.22 1.70 -1.17
CA TYR A 210 -9.30 1.88 -2.28
C TYR A 210 -9.25 0.63 -3.15
N ILE A 211 -9.04 0.84 -4.45
CA ILE A 211 -8.61 -0.18 -5.40
C ILE A 211 -7.31 0.34 -6.01
N THR A 212 -6.17 -0.26 -5.68
CA THR A 212 -4.87 0.22 -6.17
C THR A 212 -4.78 -0.03 -7.68
N ASN A 213 -4.42 1.00 -8.45
CA ASN A 213 -4.32 0.93 -9.91
C ASN A 213 -2.86 1.11 -10.31
N VAL A 214 -2.42 2.33 -10.60
CA VAL A 214 -0.99 2.60 -10.84
C VAL A 214 -0.18 2.46 -9.55
N SER A 215 -0.81 2.65 -8.39
CA SER A 215 -0.20 2.49 -7.07
C SER A 215 -0.14 1.05 -6.56
N SER A 216 -0.51 0.04 -7.37
CA SER A 216 -0.37 -1.35 -6.97
C SER A 216 1.10 -1.71 -6.74
N PRO A 217 1.44 -2.37 -5.62
CA PRO A 217 2.81 -2.72 -5.32
C PRO A 217 3.33 -3.74 -6.33
N GLN A 218 4.46 -3.41 -6.95
CA GLN A 218 5.12 -4.28 -7.92
C GLN A 218 5.78 -5.46 -7.20
N VAL A 219 5.66 -6.67 -7.77
CA VAL A 219 6.26 -7.87 -7.19
C VAL A 219 7.78 -7.75 -7.10
N SER A 220 8.41 -7.02 -8.02
CA SER A 220 9.86 -6.74 -8.01
C SER A 220 10.31 -5.83 -6.88
N ASP A 221 9.40 -5.07 -6.29
CA ASP A 221 9.71 -4.00 -5.34
C ASP A 221 9.44 -4.43 -3.89
N PHE A 222 8.98 -5.68 -3.68
CA PHE A 222 8.73 -6.24 -2.37
C PHE A 222 10.01 -6.34 -1.54
N GLN A 223 10.01 -5.71 -0.37
CA GLN A 223 11.09 -5.85 0.60
C GLN A 223 10.79 -7.07 1.47
N VAL A 224 11.19 -8.25 0.98
CA VAL A 224 10.89 -9.53 1.65
C VAL A 224 11.62 -9.61 3.00
N LEU A 225 10.83 -9.78 4.06
CA LEU A 225 11.31 -9.95 5.44
C LEU A 225 11.33 -11.43 5.86
N LYS A 226 10.36 -12.21 5.37
CA LYS A 226 10.22 -13.64 5.65
C LYS A 226 9.83 -14.37 4.37
N ASP A 227 10.54 -15.46 4.09
CA ASP A 227 10.21 -16.40 3.03
C ASP A 227 10.75 -17.78 3.37
N GLU A 228 9.87 -18.68 3.83
CA GLU A 228 10.26 -20.01 4.28
C GLU A 228 10.15 -21.08 3.18
N THR A 229 9.28 -20.85 2.19
CA THR A 229 8.82 -21.88 1.25
C THR A 229 9.01 -21.53 -0.23
N GLY A 230 9.60 -20.36 -0.56
CA GLY A 230 9.98 -19.97 -1.93
C GLY A 230 9.14 -18.82 -2.52
N PRO A 231 9.26 -18.55 -3.83
CA PRO A 231 8.64 -17.39 -4.45
C PRO A 231 7.13 -17.33 -4.22
N ILE A 232 6.65 -16.20 -3.68
CA ILE A 232 5.26 -16.05 -3.25
C ILE A 232 4.25 -16.26 -4.38
N MET A 233 4.52 -15.80 -5.60
CA MET A 233 3.60 -15.97 -6.72
C MET A 233 3.47 -17.43 -7.14
N ASP A 234 4.57 -18.20 -7.13
CA ASP A 234 4.54 -19.63 -7.44
C ASP A 234 3.65 -20.36 -6.44
N ARG A 235 3.88 -20.14 -5.13
CA ARG A 235 3.08 -20.76 -4.06
C ARG A 235 1.60 -20.40 -4.13
N PHE A 236 1.31 -19.11 -4.34
CA PHE A 236 -0.06 -18.61 -4.42
C PHE A 236 -0.82 -19.25 -5.59
N PHE A 237 -0.18 -19.33 -6.75
CA PHE A 237 -0.77 -19.97 -7.94
C PHE A 237 -0.89 -21.48 -7.77
N ASP A 238 0.14 -22.16 -7.29
CA ASP A 238 0.10 -23.61 -7.03
C ASP A 238 -1.05 -23.96 -6.08
N ARG A 239 -1.24 -23.15 -5.02
CA ARG A 239 -2.32 -23.33 -4.05
C ARG A 239 -3.70 -23.18 -4.70
N ILE A 240 -3.92 -22.11 -5.46
CA ILE A 240 -5.21 -21.84 -6.12
C ILE A 240 -5.49 -22.83 -7.26
N MET A 241 -4.49 -23.21 -8.04
CA MET A 241 -4.64 -24.17 -9.14
C MET A 241 -4.84 -25.60 -8.62
N GLY A 242 -4.17 -25.96 -7.53
CA GLY A 242 -4.22 -27.28 -6.92
C GLY A 242 -5.46 -27.54 -6.06
N ASP A 243 -6.03 -26.49 -5.46
CA ASP A 243 -7.19 -26.61 -4.58
C ASP A 243 -8.39 -25.80 -5.08
N THR A 244 -9.39 -26.51 -5.60
CA THR A 244 -10.64 -25.91 -6.09
C THR A 244 -11.55 -25.40 -4.98
N LEU A 245 -11.24 -25.68 -3.70
CA LEU A 245 -11.97 -25.12 -2.55
C LEU A 245 -11.52 -23.70 -2.22
N VAL A 246 -10.38 -23.24 -2.76
CA VAL A 246 -9.95 -21.85 -2.60
C VAL A 246 -10.75 -20.99 -3.56
N ASP A 247 -11.62 -20.14 -3.02
CA ASP A 247 -12.50 -19.29 -3.82
C ASP A 247 -11.72 -18.17 -4.53
N ILE A 248 -12.03 -18.00 -5.82
CA ILE A 248 -11.53 -16.90 -6.65
C ILE A 248 -12.68 -16.34 -7.48
N TYR A 249 -12.61 -15.06 -7.81
CA TYR A 249 -13.69 -14.32 -8.45
C TYR A 249 -13.20 -13.65 -9.73
N GLU A 250 -14.09 -13.48 -10.71
CA GLU A 250 -13.78 -12.73 -11.94
C GLU A 250 -13.76 -11.22 -11.65
N THR A 251 -14.70 -10.75 -10.84
CA THR A 251 -14.70 -9.39 -10.29
C THR A 251 -14.76 -9.42 -8.77
N ALA A 252 -14.20 -8.40 -8.11
CA ALA A 252 -14.23 -8.29 -6.65
C ALA A 252 -15.64 -8.25 -6.05
N THR A 253 -16.65 -7.91 -6.86
CA THR A 253 -18.06 -7.73 -6.44
C THR A 253 -18.95 -8.92 -6.78
N ASP A 254 -18.41 -9.98 -7.38
CA ASP A 254 -19.23 -11.14 -7.75
C ASP A 254 -19.73 -11.89 -6.51
N ASP A 255 -21.00 -12.29 -6.49
CA ASP A 255 -21.58 -13.01 -5.35
C ASP A 255 -21.11 -14.47 -5.27
N GLU A 256 -20.72 -15.06 -6.40
CA GLU A 256 -20.36 -16.47 -6.49
C GLU A 256 -18.92 -16.66 -7.02
N PRO A 257 -18.15 -17.59 -6.43
CA PRO A 257 -16.80 -17.89 -6.90
C PRO A 257 -16.80 -18.60 -8.25
N LEU A 258 -15.69 -18.49 -8.96
CA LEU A 258 -15.46 -19.18 -10.22
C LEU A 258 -15.36 -20.68 -10.00
N ALA A 259 -16.21 -21.42 -10.71
CA ALA A 259 -16.29 -22.87 -10.67
C ALA A 259 -16.10 -23.51 -12.05
N GLY A 260 -15.71 -24.79 -12.04
CA GLY A 260 -15.64 -25.65 -13.23
C GLY A 260 -14.76 -25.07 -14.35
N ILE A 261 -15.31 -25.02 -15.57
CA ILE A 261 -14.56 -24.57 -16.75
C ILE A 261 -14.18 -23.10 -16.67
N ARG A 262 -15.00 -22.24 -16.04
CA ARG A 262 -14.69 -20.81 -15.90
C ARG A 262 -13.43 -20.59 -15.08
N ARG A 263 -13.26 -21.36 -13.99
CA ARG A 263 -12.03 -21.34 -13.18
C ARG A 263 -10.82 -21.79 -13.99
N GLN A 264 -10.94 -22.87 -14.77
CA GLN A 264 -9.84 -23.37 -15.60
C GLN A 264 -9.42 -22.34 -16.66
N CYS A 265 -10.40 -21.67 -17.28
CA CYS A 265 -10.17 -20.61 -18.26
C CYS A 265 -9.41 -19.40 -17.70
N VAL A 266 -9.36 -19.18 -16.38
CA VAL A 266 -8.52 -18.12 -15.80
C VAL A 266 -7.03 -18.41 -16.01
N PHE A 267 -6.63 -19.67 -15.85
CA PHE A 267 -5.23 -20.09 -15.93
C PHE A 267 -4.83 -20.53 -17.33
N SER A 268 -5.74 -21.15 -18.07
CA SER A 268 -5.50 -21.63 -19.43
C SER A 268 -6.80 -21.57 -20.22
N CYS A 269 -6.93 -20.58 -21.09
CA CYS A 269 -8.04 -20.49 -22.03
C CYS A 269 -7.54 -20.60 -23.46
N THR A 270 -8.31 -21.32 -24.27
CA THR A 270 -8.15 -21.31 -25.72
C THR A 270 -9.14 -20.30 -26.28
N ASP A 271 -8.62 -19.22 -26.85
CA ASP A 271 -9.42 -18.24 -27.59
C ASP A 271 -9.14 -18.37 -29.09
N SER A 272 -10.06 -17.92 -29.93
CA SER A 272 -9.88 -17.91 -31.38
C SER A 272 -10.27 -16.57 -31.95
N VAL A 273 -9.36 -15.92 -32.66
CA VAL A 273 -9.66 -14.70 -33.41
C VAL A 273 -9.92 -15.10 -34.86
N SER A 274 -11.12 -14.79 -35.34
CA SER A 274 -11.45 -14.90 -36.77
C SER A 274 -11.27 -13.55 -37.43
N THR A 275 -10.38 -13.48 -38.43
CA THR A 275 -10.17 -12.31 -39.27
C THR A 275 -10.65 -12.61 -40.68
N PHE A 276 -11.33 -11.65 -41.30
CA PHE A 276 -11.79 -11.75 -42.67
C PHE A 276 -10.94 -10.86 -43.55
N ASP A 277 -10.34 -11.44 -44.59
CA ASP A 277 -9.70 -10.65 -45.65
C ASP A 277 -10.80 -9.91 -46.44
N PRO A 278 -10.82 -8.57 -46.45
CA PRO A 278 -11.87 -7.80 -47.09
C PRO A 278 -11.86 -7.88 -48.63
N GLU A 279 -10.77 -8.31 -49.25
CA GLU A 279 -10.65 -8.46 -50.70
C GLU A 279 -11.01 -9.88 -51.16
N THR A 280 -10.55 -10.90 -50.42
CA THR A 280 -10.75 -12.30 -50.81
C THR A 280 -11.94 -12.98 -50.12
N TYR A 281 -12.49 -12.37 -49.06
CA TYR A 281 -13.54 -12.92 -48.20
C TYR A 281 -13.19 -14.28 -47.57
N LEU A 282 -11.90 -14.63 -47.52
CA LEU A 282 -11.44 -15.83 -46.84
C LEU A 282 -11.33 -15.57 -45.34
N GLU A 283 -11.87 -16.51 -44.56
CA GLU A 283 -11.79 -16.51 -43.12
C GLU A 283 -10.46 -17.10 -42.66
N HIS A 284 -9.71 -16.33 -41.88
CA HIS A 284 -8.51 -16.77 -41.18
C HIS A 284 -8.83 -16.91 -39.69
N VAL A 285 -8.89 -18.14 -39.21
CA VAL A 285 -9.06 -18.45 -37.79
C VAL A 285 -7.69 -18.74 -37.17
N GLU A 286 -7.30 -17.92 -36.21
CA GLU A 286 -6.09 -18.13 -35.41
C GLU A 286 -6.50 -18.52 -33.98
N ILE A 287 -5.96 -19.64 -33.50
CA ILE A 287 -6.24 -20.16 -32.16
C ILE A 287 -5.08 -19.73 -31.25
N PHE A 288 -5.40 -18.97 -30.20
CA PHE A 288 -4.46 -18.53 -29.19
C PHE A 288 -4.64 -19.34 -27.92
N TYR A 289 -3.54 -19.87 -27.41
CA TYR A 289 -3.48 -20.45 -26.08
C TYR A 289 -2.87 -19.41 -25.16
N THR A 290 -3.67 -18.85 -24.26
CA THR A 290 -3.17 -17.94 -23.24
C THR A 290 -3.11 -18.70 -21.93
N GLU A 291 -1.89 -18.86 -21.41
CA GLU A 291 -1.62 -19.42 -20.10
C GLU A 291 -1.13 -18.31 -19.19
N LEU A 292 -1.75 -18.19 -18.01
CA LEU A 292 -1.34 -17.25 -16.97
C LEU A 292 -0.34 -17.94 -16.05
N LEU A 293 0.92 -17.52 -16.13
CA LEU A 293 2.01 -18.08 -15.34
C LEU A 293 2.40 -17.15 -14.18
N PRO A 294 2.90 -17.70 -13.05
CA PRO A 294 3.30 -16.89 -11.89
C PRO A 294 4.38 -15.84 -12.21
N ASP A 295 5.33 -16.17 -13.10
CA ASP A 295 6.43 -15.30 -13.50
C ASP A 295 5.99 -14.14 -14.41
N GLN A 296 4.76 -14.17 -14.90
CA GLN A 296 4.15 -13.09 -15.69
C GLN A 296 3.47 -12.03 -14.83
N ILE A 297 3.30 -12.28 -13.52
CA ILE A 297 2.68 -11.34 -12.60
C ILE A 297 3.64 -10.17 -12.35
N VAL A 298 3.15 -8.96 -12.60
CA VAL A 298 3.94 -7.72 -12.45
C VAL A 298 3.70 -7.05 -11.11
N ASP A 299 2.45 -7.07 -10.64
CA ASP A 299 2.04 -6.41 -9.41
C ASP A 299 0.77 -7.07 -8.85
N LEU A 300 0.43 -6.66 -7.62
CA LEU A 300 -0.78 -7.06 -6.94
C LEU A 300 -1.72 -5.87 -6.81
N GLN A 301 -2.86 -5.91 -7.48
CA GLN A 301 -3.94 -4.98 -7.18
C GLN A 301 -4.56 -5.33 -5.83
N LEU A 302 -4.56 -4.35 -4.94
CA LEU A 302 -5.09 -4.47 -3.58
C LEU A 302 -6.41 -3.72 -3.50
N ILE A 303 -7.40 -4.34 -2.87
CA ILE A 303 -8.64 -3.69 -2.47
C ILE A 303 -8.58 -3.56 -0.96
N GLU A 304 -8.47 -2.33 -0.47
CA GLU A 304 -8.24 -2.03 0.94
C GLU A 304 -9.29 -1.08 1.46
N GLU A 305 -9.67 -1.23 2.72
CA GLU A 305 -10.51 -0.27 3.42
C GLU A 305 -9.71 0.37 4.53
N ILE A 306 -9.77 1.70 4.60
CA ILE A 306 -9.17 2.47 5.67
C ILE A 306 -10.29 3.11 6.49
N TYR A 307 -10.21 2.96 7.80
CA TYR A 307 -11.15 3.51 8.76
C TYR A 307 -10.42 4.43 9.72
N TRP A 308 -11.11 5.48 10.14
CA TRP A 308 -10.61 6.42 11.13
C TRP A 308 -11.58 6.54 12.30
N GLN A 309 -11.05 6.36 13.51
CA GLN A 309 -11.76 6.57 14.76
C GLN A 309 -11.35 7.93 15.35
N ASP A 310 -12.31 8.86 15.50
CA ASP A 310 -11.99 10.23 15.92
C ASP A 310 -11.64 10.35 17.42
N GLU A 311 -12.19 9.50 18.29
CA GLU A 311 -12.01 9.62 19.75
C GLU A 311 -10.55 9.44 20.17
N ASP A 312 -9.89 8.42 19.61
CA ASP A 312 -8.52 8.05 19.93
C ASP A 312 -7.52 8.41 18.82
N GLY A 313 -8.02 8.96 17.69
CA GLY A 313 -7.19 9.29 16.53
C GLY A 313 -6.52 8.06 15.92
N LEU A 314 -7.27 6.96 15.78
CA LEU A 314 -6.77 5.64 15.38
C LEU A 314 -7.10 5.31 13.92
N LEU A 315 -6.23 4.54 13.27
CA LEU A 315 -6.32 4.18 11.85
C LEU A 315 -6.29 2.67 11.68
N TYR A 316 -7.39 2.15 11.16
CA TYR A 316 -7.54 0.73 10.87
C TYR A 316 -7.46 0.50 9.37
N THR A 317 -6.84 -0.61 8.97
CA THR A 317 -6.79 -1.06 7.57
C THR A 317 -7.27 -2.50 7.47
N ARG A 318 -8.16 -2.76 6.51
CA ARG A 318 -8.64 -4.11 6.15
C ARG A 318 -8.26 -4.39 4.71
N LEU A 319 -7.62 -5.52 4.45
CA LEU A 319 -7.47 -6.04 3.09
C LEU A 319 -8.75 -6.80 2.73
N VAL A 320 -9.46 -6.34 1.71
CA VAL A 320 -10.70 -6.97 1.22
C VAL A 320 -10.39 -8.01 0.16
N ALA A 321 -9.48 -7.70 -0.78
CA ALA A 321 -9.10 -8.63 -1.81
C ALA A 321 -7.73 -8.32 -2.42
N VAL A 322 -7.12 -9.33 -3.01
CA VAL A 322 -5.90 -9.25 -3.82
C VAL A 322 -6.17 -9.78 -5.21
N ALA A 323 -5.63 -9.10 -6.22
CA ALA A 323 -5.74 -9.47 -7.62
C ALA A 323 -4.35 -9.44 -8.29
N PRO A 324 -3.76 -10.60 -8.66
CA PRO A 324 -2.54 -10.60 -9.44
C PRO A 324 -2.81 -10.03 -10.83
N ARG A 325 -1.95 -9.11 -11.28
CA ARG A 325 -2.03 -8.56 -12.64
C ARG A 325 -0.83 -8.95 -13.46
N TYR A 326 -1.08 -9.21 -14.74
CA TYR A 326 -0.08 -9.60 -15.72
C TYR A 326 -0.07 -8.64 -16.91
N LYS A 327 1.02 -8.66 -17.69
CA LYS A 327 1.13 -7.81 -18.88
C LYS A 327 0.20 -8.34 -19.98
N SER A 328 -0.75 -7.51 -20.41
CA SER A 328 -1.54 -7.76 -21.61
C SER A 328 -1.09 -6.84 -22.74
N TYR A 329 -0.68 -7.44 -23.87
CA TYR A 329 -0.20 -6.71 -25.04
C TYR A 329 -1.35 -6.51 -26.03
N TYR A 330 -1.52 -5.28 -26.51
CA TYR A 330 -2.55 -4.92 -27.50
C TYR A 330 -1.95 -4.38 -28.81
N GLN A 331 -0.72 -3.85 -28.76
CA GLN A 331 0.07 -3.42 -29.90
C GLN A 331 1.55 -3.73 -29.64
N GLU A 332 2.35 -3.79 -30.70
CA GLU A 332 3.78 -4.13 -30.62
C GLU A 332 4.51 -3.19 -29.62
N GLY A 333 4.98 -3.76 -28.51
CA GLY A 333 5.71 -3.04 -27.45
C GLY A 333 4.83 -2.28 -26.44
N GLN A 334 3.52 -2.18 -26.63
CA GLN A 334 2.60 -1.53 -25.68
C GLN A 334 1.81 -2.57 -24.90
N TRP A 335 1.80 -2.42 -23.58
CA TRP A 335 1.08 -3.30 -22.67
C TRP A 335 0.31 -2.50 -21.61
N PHE A 336 -0.71 -3.13 -21.04
CA PHE A 336 -1.40 -2.66 -19.84
C PHE A 336 -1.53 -3.81 -18.84
N PRO A 337 -1.53 -3.54 -17.52
CA PRO A 337 -1.76 -4.58 -16.53
C PRO A 337 -3.22 -5.04 -16.60
N ARG A 338 -3.44 -6.35 -16.71
CA ARG A 338 -4.76 -6.97 -16.68
C ARG A 338 -4.89 -7.83 -15.44
N VAL A 339 -6.00 -7.69 -14.72
CA VAL A 339 -6.33 -8.56 -13.58
C VAL A 339 -6.59 -9.99 -14.07
N GLY A 340 -5.96 -10.96 -13.43
CA GLY A 340 -6.24 -12.39 -13.66
C GLY A 340 -7.54 -12.82 -12.99
N PHE A 341 -7.59 -12.67 -11.67
CA PHE A 341 -8.73 -13.00 -10.82
C PHE A 341 -8.61 -12.22 -9.51
N TYR A 342 -9.65 -12.26 -8.68
CA TYR A 342 -9.63 -11.72 -7.32
C TYR A 342 -9.69 -12.87 -6.31
N ARG A 343 -8.80 -12.83 -5.31
CA ARG A 343 -8.91 -13.62 -4.08
C ARG A 343 -9.36 -12.68 -2.98
N ARG A 344 -10.54 -12.94 -2.40
CA ARG A 344 -11.04 -12.22 -1.23
C ARG A 344 -10.22 -12.56 0.01
N CYS A 345 -10.08 -11.62 0.92
CA CYS A 345 -9.32 -11.76 2.16
C CYS A 345 -10.18 -11.52 3.40
N ASP A 346 -11.46 -11.25 3.19
CA ASP A 346 -12.46 -10.92 4.20
C ASP A 346 -13.41 -12.08 4.55
N GLU A 347 -13.17 -13.27 4.00
CA GLU A 347 -13.99 -14.48 4.13
C GLU A 347 -13.55 -15.43 5.24
#